data_AF-F9UJ22-F1
#
_entry.id   AF-F9UJ22-F1
#
_cell.length_a   1.000
_cell.length_b   1.000
_cell.length_c   1.000
_cell.angle_alpha   90.00
_cell.angle_beta   90.00
_cell.angle_gamma   90.00
#
_symmetry.space_group_name_H-M   'P 1'
#
loop_
_entity.id
_entity.type
_entity.pdbx_description
1 polymer ?
#
loop_
_entity_poly.entity_id
_entity_poly.type
_entity_poly.pdbx_seq_one_letter_code
_entity_poly.pdbx_strand_id
1 'polypeptide(L)' 'MPLWKSTVQEVRAWLRCNPVLAADAPLLPNRDGRAMTRQNVNQRFDLAVTRATQTHPSLARRHISPHTIRHSTAMHML' A
#
# COMPACT_ATOMS: atom_id res chain seq x y z
N MET A 1 -0.40 -16.28 6.24
CA MET A 1 -1.65 -15.52 6.50
C MET A 1 -2.48 -15.52 5.23
N PRO A 2 -3.74 -15.97 5.26
CA PRO A 2 -4.64 -15.82 4.12
C PRO A 2 -4.89 -14.32 3.87
N LEU A 3 -5.08 -13.95 2.59
CA LEU A 3 -5.48 -12.58 2.25
C LEU A 3 -6.92 -12.33 2.70
N TRP A 4 -7.18 -11.14 3.23
CA TRP A 4 -8.54 -10.70 3.53
C TRP A 4 -9.34 -10.49 2.24
N LYS A 5 -10.66 -10.69 2.30
CA LYS A 5 -11.56 -10.52 1.15
C LYS A 5 -11.43 -9.12 0.53
N SER A 6 -11.31 -8.08 1.36
CA SER A 6 -11.08 -6.70 0.91
C SER A 6 -9.75 -6.56 0.15
N THR A 7 -8.66 -7.10 0.68
CA THR A 7 -7.36 -7.09 0.00
C THR A 7 -7.42 -7.81 -1.35
N VAL A 8 -8.11 -8.97 -1.44
CA VAL A 8 -8.30 -9.69 -2.71
C VAL A 8 -9.09 -8.83 -3.71
N GLN A 9 -10.14 -8.14 -3.27
CA GLN A 9 -10.92 -7.24 -4.11
C GLN A 9 -10.07 -6.09 -4.66
N GLU A 10 -9.28 -5.44 -3.80
CA GLU A 10 -8.37 -4.36 -4.19
C GLU A 10 -7.30 -4.83 -5.18
N VAL A 11 -6.68 -5.98 -4.94
CA VAL A 11 -5.68 -6.55 -5.86
C VAL A 11 -6.30 -6.88 -7.22
N ARG A 12 -7.51 -7.44 -7.25
CA ARG A 12 -8.22 -7.70 -8.51
C ARG A 12 -8.59 -6.41 -9.23
N ALA A 13 -9.03 -5.38 -8.51
CA ALA A 13 -9.33 -4.07 -9.08
C ALA A 13 -8.07 -3.43 -9.68
N TRP A 14 -6.96 -3.49 -8.95
CA TRP A 14 -5.64 -3.05 -9.42
C TRP A 14 -5.24 -3.75 -10.71
N LEU A 15 -5.33 -5.08 -10.78
CA LEU A 15 -4.98 -5.84 -11.99
C LEU A 15 -5.85 -5.46 -13.19
N ARG A 16 -7.16 -5.22 -13.00
CA ARG A 16 -8.04 -4.74 -14.09
C ARG A 16 -7.63 -3.37 -14.61
N CYS A 17 -7.17 -2.47 -13.74
CA CYS A 17 -6.68 -1.15 -14.12
C CYS A 17 -5.28 -1.18 -14.76
N ASN A 18 -4.55 -2.30 -14.65
CA ASN A 18 -3.20 -2.46 -15.16
C ASN A 18 -3.11 -3.69 -16.07
N PRO A 19 -3.83 -3.72 -17.21
CA PRO A 19 -3.93 -4.90 -18.07
C PRO A 19 -2.60 -5.29 -18.74
N VAL A 20 -1.62 -4.39 -18.76
CA VAL A 20 -0.29 -4.59 -19.33
C VAL A 20 0.66 -5.33 -18.40
N LEU A 21 0.27 -5.61 -17.15
CA LEU A 21 1.07 -6.41 -16.23
C LEU A 21 1.10 -7.86 -16.72
N ALA A 22 2.25 -8.27 -17.26
CA ALA A 22 2.52 -9.67 -17.59
C ALA A 22 2.48 -10.54 -16.34
N ALA A 23 2.28 -11.85 -16.51
CA ALA A 23 2.14 -12.80 -15.41
C ALA A 23 3.38 -12.86 -14.49
N ASP A 24 4.56 -12.60 -15.05
CA ASP A 24 5.86 -12.54 -14.36
C ASP A 24 6.23 -11.12 -13.90
N ALA A 25 5.43 -10.10 -14.23
CA ALA A 25 5.68 -8.74 -13.82
C ALA A 25 5.47 -8.56 -12.31
N PRO A 26 6.19 -7.64 -11.66
CA PRO A 26 5.93 -7.28 -10.27
C PRO A 26 4.48 -6.79 -10.12
N LEU A 27 3.74 -7.37 -9.16
CA LEU A 27 2.34 -6.99 -8.91
C LEU A 27 2.16 -5.48 -8.68
N LEU A 28 3.12 -4.88 -7.98
CA LEU A 28 3.17 -3.45 -7.72
C LEU A 28 4.47 -2.87 -8.32
N PRO A 29 4.46 -2.48 -9.60
CA PRO A 29 5.63 -1.92 -10.24
C PRO A 29 5.87 -0.47 -9.78
N ASN A 30 7.13 -0.05 -9.87
CA ASN A 30 7.53 1.34 -9.85
C ASN A 30 7.26 1.99 -11.22
N ARG A 31 7.60 3.27 -11.37
CA ARG A 31 7.38 4.03 -12.62
C ARG A 31 8.12 3.46 -13.85
N ASP A 32 9.18 2.68 -13.62
CA ASP A 32 10.01 2.07 -14.66
C ASP A 32 9.59 0.60 -14.94
N GLY A 33 8.45 0.16 -14.40
CA GLY A 33 7.97 -1.23 -14.56
C GLY A 33 8.68 -2.27 -13.68
N ARG A 34 9.63 -1.85 -12.84
CA ARG A 34 10.41 -2.75 -11.96
C ARG A 34 9.73 -2.92 -10.60
N ALA A 35 10.13 -3.91 -9.82
CA ALA A 35 9.62 -4.09 -8.47
C ALA A 35 9.90 -2.85 -7.60
N MET A 36 8.92 -2.42 -6.80
CA MET A 36 9.14 -1.33 -5.85
C MET A 36 10.20 -1.70 -4.80
N THR A 37 11.13 -0.79 -4.56
CA THR A 37 12.04 -0.88 -3.42
C THR A 37 11.36 -0.39 -2.15
N ARG A 38 11.95 -0.69 -0.98
CA ARG A 38 11.49 -0.15 0.32
C ARG A 38 11.39 1.38 0.29
N GLN A 39 12.34 2.05 -0.36
CA GLN A 39 12.33 3.51 -0.48
C GLN A 39 11.15 4.00 -1.32
N ASN A 40 10.84 3.33 -2.45
CA ASN A 40 9.69 3.71 -3.27
C ASN A 40 8.37 3.50 -2.53
N VAL A 41 8.26 2.44 -1.72
CA VAL A 41 7.10 2.20 -0.87
C VAL A 41 6.95 3.33 0.14
N ASN A 42 8.01 3.71 0.87
CA ASN A 42 7.96 4.81 1.83
C ASN A 42 7.52 6.13 1.17
N GLN A 43 8.12 6.50 0.04
CA GLN A 43 7.74 7.72 -0.68
C GLN A 43 6.27 7.73 -1.09
N ARG A 44 5.74 6.62 -1.62
CA ARG A 44 4.31 6.50 -1.96
C ARG A 44 3.43 6.55 -0.72
N PHE A 45 3.89 5.97 0.37
CA PHE A 45 3.19 5.96 1.64
C PHE A 45 3.09 7.37 2.24
N ASP A 46 4.16 8.17 2.20
CA ASP A 46 4.17 9.55 2.69
C ASP A 46 3.16 10.43 1.92
N LEU A 47 3.04 10.23 0.61
CA LEU A 47 2.02 10.88 -0.21
C LEU A 47 0.60 10.48 0.22
N ALA A 48 0.38 9.20 0.53
CA ALA A 48 -0.90 8.71 1.01
C ALA A 48 -1.26 9.29 2.39
N VAL A 49 -0.29 9.34 3.33
CA VAL A 49 -0.48 9.95 4.66
C VAL A 49 -0.77 11.44 4.53
N THR A 50 -0.06 12.16 3.65
CA THR A 50 -0.28 13.58 3.39
C THR A 50 -1.72 13.82 2.91
N ARG A 51 -2.20 13.03 1.94
CA ARG A 51 -3.58 13.11 1.46
C ARG A 51 -4.61 12.76 2.55
N ALA A 52 -4.38 11.70 3.31
CA ALA A 52 -5.27 11.31 4.40
C ALA A 52 -5.34 12.37 5.50
N THR A 53 -4.26 13.12 5.71
CA THR A 53 -4.22 14.22 6.70
C THR A 53 -5.14 15.37 6.33
N GLN A 54 -5.42 15.58 5.03
CA GLN A 54 -6.35 16.63 4.59
C GLN A 54 -7.78 16.38 5.09
N THR A 55 -8.20 15.11 5.19
CA THR A 55 -9.50 14.73 5.72
C THR A 55 -9.45 14.41 7.21
N HIS A 56 -8.29 13.99 7.72
CA HIS A 56 -8.08 13.62 9.12
C HIS A 56 -6.85 14.35 9.71
N PRO A 57 -6.99 15.63 10.13
CA PRO A 57 -5.85 16.44 10.58
C PRO A 57 -5.06 15.86 11.76
N SER A 58 -5.68 15.01 12.58
CA SER A 58 -5.02 14.34 13.71
C SER A 58 -3.86 13.43 13.28
N LEU A 59 -3.84 12.95 12.03
CA LEU A 59 -2.77 12.13 11.49
C LEU A 59 -1.45 12.91 11.35
N ALA A 60 -1.50 14.24 11.18
CA ALA A 60 -0.32 15.11 11.10
C ALA A 60 0.57 15.01 12.35
N ARG A 61 -0.03 14.69 13.50
CA ARG A 61 0.67 14.61 14.79
C ARG A 61 1.22 13.22 15.10
N ARG A 62 1.09 12.26 14.18
CA ARG A 62 1.47 10.85 14.39
C ARG A 62 2.61 10.46 13.44
N HIS A 63 3.58 9.72 13.95
CA HIS A 63 4.58 9.08 13.11
C HIS A 63 4.03 7.79 12.49
N ILE A 64 3.48 7.92 11.29
CA ILE A 64 2.87 6.80 10.55
C ILE A 64 3.87 6.30 9.51
N SER A 65 4.18 5.01 9.57
CA SER A 65 5.07 4.33 8.62
C SER A 65 4.47 2.98 8.21
N PRO A 66 4.98 2.33 7.14
CA PRO A 66 4.55 0.97 6.79
C PRO A 66 4.71 -0.03 7.94
N HIS A 67 5.73 0.14 8.80
CA HIS A 67 5.92 -0.72 9.96
C HIS A 67 4.82 -0.51 11.02
N THR A 68 4.41 0.74 11.26
CA THR A 68 3.31 1.09 12.17
C THR A 68 2.00 0.44 11.71
N ILE A 69 1.73 0.45 10.41
CA ILE A 69 0.55 -0.21 9.83
C ILE A 69 0.62 -1.73 10.04
N ARG A 70 1.75 -2.36 9.72
CA ARG A 70 1.92 -3.81 9.93
C ARG A 70 1.69 -4.21 11.39
N HIS A 71 2.25 -3.46 12.34
CA HIS A 71 2.06 -3.72 13.76
C HIS A 71 0.59 -3.61 14.17
N SER A 72 -0.09 -2.53 13.74
CA SER A 72 -1.52 -2.36 13.97
C SER A 72 -2.31 -3.53 13.40
N THR A 73 -2.06 -3.95 12.15
CA THR A 73 -2.75 -5.09 11.53
C THR A 73 -2.55 -6.38 12.33
N ALA A 74 -1.32 -6.65 12.80
CA ALA A 74 -1.05 -7.83 13.61
C ALA A 74 -1.83 -7.80 14.94
N MET A 75 -1.92 -6.65 15.61
CA MET A 75 -2.70 -6.49 16.83
C MET A 75 -4.22 -6.67 16.62
N HIS A 76 -4.74 -6.31 15.44
CA HIS A 76 -6.16 -6.54 15.09
C HIS A 76 -6.48 -8.01 14.77
N MET A 77 -5.47 -8.88 14.66
CA MET A 77 -5.63 -10.29 14.32
C MET A 77 -5.42 -11.22 15.53
N LEU A 78 -5.13 -10.67 16.71
CA LEU A 78 -5.10 -11.38 17.99
C LEU A 78 -6.52 -11.45 18.56
#